data_AF-A0A2B4R9J5-F1
#
_entry.id   AF-A0A2B4R9J5-F1
#
_cell.length_a   1.000
_cell.length_b   1.000
_cell.length_c   1.000
_cell.angle_alpha   90.00
_cell.angle_beta   90.00
_cell.angle_gamma   90.00
#
_symmetry.space_group_name_H-M   'P 1'
#
loop_
_entity.id
_entity.type
_entity.pdbx_description
1 polymer ?
#
loop_
_entity_poly.entity_id
_entity_poly.type
_entity_poly.pdbx_seq_one_letter_code
_entity_poly.pdbx_strand_id
1 'polypeptide(L)'
;MSRENLQSFSDSDESCNESDHSESSSSSSRAELGNSEEENMVEEPYQDEPLASDSDQDLEDGDEETDVDGLRPSTLEARFEGQINVNEWCKCQHCHGEALEDAMEFRCCHEVINAIGKLVFDGSIENIKCITQHEDFSALINPTVLMQVGPLLRYRRQTGSTQNEFLRSVAYRWLIRWLCGFMGWDNRRPLCACVYSAVRNKYPSSHKRGYKPVEDEQPGH
;
A
#
# COMPACT_ATOMS: atom_id res chain seq x y z
N MET A 1 44.60 -32.56 13.30
CA MET A 1 44.85 -33.61 12.28
C MET A 1 43.48 -33.99 11.75
N SER A 2 42.98 -33.65 10.56
CA SER A 2 43.43 -32.92 9.35
C SER A 2 42.09 -32.50 8.66
N ARG A 3 41.83 -31.26 8.21
CA ARG A 3 42.27 -30.60 6.95
C ARG A 3 42.18 -31.52 5.73
N GLU A 4 41.59 -31.22 4.56
CA GLU A 4 40.95 -30.08 3.86
C GLU A 4 40.21 -30.70 2.64
N ASN A 5 39.20 -30.04 2.05
CA ASN A 5 39.27 -29.66 0.62
C ASN A 5 38.10 -28.73 0.22
N LEU A 6 38.42 -27.46 -0.02
CA LEU A 6 37.65 -26.57 -0.90
C LEU A 6 38.16 -26.80 -2.32
N GLN A 7 37.26 -26.91 -3.30
CA GLN A 7 37.63 -26.75 -4.70
C GLN A 7 36.85 -25.57 -5.29
N SER A 8 37.60 -24.51 -5.51
CA SER A 8 37.32 -23.34 -6.34
C SER A 8 37.11 -23.73 -7.80
N PHE A 9 36.19 -23.05 -8.50
CA PHE A 9 36.23 -22.94 -9.96
C PHE A 9 36.17 -21.46 -10.34
N SER A 10 37.15 -21.06 -11.15
CA SER A 10 37.48 -19.70 -11.55
C SER A 10 36.71 -19.23 -12.78
N ASP A 11 36.59 -17.91 -12.89
CA ASP A 11 36.21 -17.14 -14.06
C ASP A 11 37.03 -17.45 -15.32
N SER A 12 36.42 -17.22 -16.48
CA SER A 12 37.11 -16.97 -17.75
C SER A 12 36.24 -16.06 -18.62
N ASP A 13 36.67 -14.81 -18.73
CA ASP A 13 36.31 -13.85 -19.78
C ASP A 13 36.92 -14.31 -21.12
N GLU A 14 36.21 -14.18 -22.25
CA GLU A 14 36.84 -13.69 -23.48
C GLU A 14 35.86 -13.29 -24.61
N SER A 15 35.94 -12.01 -24.95
CA SER A 15 35.93 -11.37 -26.28
C SER A 15 34.69 -11.38 -27.20
N CYS A 16 34.38 -10.15 -27.60
CA CYS A 16 33.56 -9.72 -28.72
C CYS A 16 34.26 -9.97 -30.07
N ASN A 17 33.46 -10.29 -31.11
CA ASN A 17 33.82 -10.05 -32.50
C ASN A 17 32.56 -9.74 -33.33
N GLU A 18 32.55 -8.54 -33.90
CA GLU A 18 31.66 -8.11 -34.99
C GLU A 18 32.11 -8.74 -36.31
N SER A 19 31.16 -9.03 -37.21
CA SER A 19 31.37 -9.05 -38.67
C SER A 19 30.02 -8.99 -39.38
N ASP A 20 29.69 -7.82 -39.91
CA ASP A 20 28.64 -7.61 -40.91
C ASP A 20 29.18 -8.01 -42.29
N HIS A 21 28.39 -8.81 -43.02
CA HIS A 21 28.61 -9.08 -44.44
C HIS A 21 27.34 -8.74 -45.22
N SER A 22 27.43 -7.68 -46.02
CA SER A 22 26.45 -7.32 -47.04
C SER A 22 26.75 -8.06 -48.33
N GLU A 23 25.74 -8.71 -48.93
CA GLU A 23 25.75 -9.07 -50.35
C GLU A 23 24.32 -8.90 -50.91
N SER A 24 24.26 -8.26 -52.08
CA SER A 24 23.06 -7.74 -52.74
C SER A 24 22.62 -8.55 -53.97
N SER A 25 21.52 -8.11 -54.59
CA SER A 25 21.03 -8.31 -55.98
C SER A 25 19.79 -9.24 -56.10
N SER A 26 18.79 -9.00 -56.96
CA SER A 26 18.77 -8.29 -58.25
C SER A 26 17.34 -7.97 -58.73
N SER A 27 17.20 -6.85 -59.46
CA SER A 27 16.42 -6.57 -60.72
C SER A 27 14.93 -7.00 -60.84
N SER A 28 14.00 -6.24 -61.41
CA SER A 28 14.03 -5.62 -62.76
C SER A 28 12.78 -4.74 -63.04
N SER A 29 13.02 -3.59 -63.71
CA SER A 29 12.28 -3.03 -64.88
C SER A 29 10.87 -2.41 -64.65
N ARG A 30 10.38 -1.32 -65.29
CA ARG A 30 10.64 -0.63 -66.59
C ARG A 30 10.24 0.87 -66.53
N ALA A 31 10.75 1.61 -67.53
CA ALA A 31 10.51 2.97 -68.05
C ALA A 31 9.16 3.67 -67.74
N GLU A 32 9.08 5.01 -67.67
CA GLU A 32 9.17 5.96 -68.80
C GLU A 32 9.57 7.38 -68.34
N LEU A 33 10.20 8.16 -69.23
CA LEU A 33 10.58 9.56 -69.06
C LEU A 33 9.44 10.49 -69.48
N GLY A 34 9.18 11.55 -68.70
CA GLY A 34 8.33 12.66 -69.11
C GLY A 34 8.54 13.87 -68.19
N ASN A 35 9.31 14.85 -68.65
CA ASN A 35 9.62 16.08 -67.95
C ASN A 35 8.48 17.09 -68.11
N SER A 36 7.89 17.55 -67.01
CA SER A 36 7.16 18.82 -66.97
C SER A 36 7.18 19.39 -65.55
N GLU A 37 7.95 20.47 -65.41
CA GLU A 37 7.82 21.58 -64.46
C GLU A 37 6.79 21.37 -63.35
N GLU A 38 7.23 20.89 -62.19
CA GLU A 38 6.41 20.84 -60.99
C GLU A 38 6.92 21.83 -59.96
N GLU A 39 5.96 22.60 -59.47
CA GLU A 39 6.10 23.69 -58.54
C GLU A 39 6.85 23.23 -57.28
N ASN A 40 7.59 24.17 -56.71
CA ASN A 40 8.27 24.03 -55.43
C ASN A 40 7.23 23.80 -54.31
N MET A 41 6.75 22.56 -54.16
CA MET A 41 5.96 22.12 -53.02
C MET A 41 6.94 21.94 -51.86
N VAL A 42 7.13 23.01 -51.11
CA VAL A 42 7.77 22.95 -49.80
C VAL A 42 6.76 22.23 -48.89
N GLU A 43 6.85 20.91 -48.87
CA GLU A 43 6.13 20.09 -47.92
C GLU A 43 6.77 20.38 -46.56
N GLU A 44 6.14 21.26 -45.78
CA GLU A 44 6.62 21.54 -44.43
C GLU A 44 6.53 20.25 -43.61
N PRO A 45 7.61 19.85 -42.92
CA PRO A 45 7.55 18.71 -42.01
C PRO A 45 6.37 18.87 -41.04
N TYR A 46 5.67 17.77 -40.74
CA TYR A 46 4.57 17.67 -39.76
C TYR A 46 3.15 18.05 -40.21
N GLN A 47 2.88 18.28 -41.51
CA GLN A 47 1.51 18.60 -41.94
C GLN A 47 0.49 17.44 -41.87
N ASP A 48 0.97 16.19 -41.84
CA ASP A 48 0.12 14.99 -41.73
C ASP A 48 0.09 14.39 -40.32
N GLU A 49 0.57 15.12 -39.30
CA GLU A 49 0.42 14.65 -37.92
C GLU A 49 -1.05 14.79 -37.50
N PRO A 50 -1.70 13.70 -37.06
CA PRO A 50 -3.07 13.76 -36.58
C PRO A 50 -3.11 14.71 -35.38
N LEU A 51 -3.87 15.80 -35.51
CA LEU A 51 -4.12 16.71 -34.40
C LEU A 51 -4.70 15.89 -33.24
N ALA A 52 -4.02 15.94 -32.10
CA ALA A 52 -4.55 15.36 -30.87
C ALA A 52 -5.96 15.92 -30.70
N SER A 53 -6.95 15.02 -30.61
CA SER A 53 -8.32 15.44 -30.38
C SER A 53 -8.36 16.16 -29.03
N ASP A 54 -8.78 17.43 -29.00
CA ASP A 54 -9.17 18.18 -27.79
C ASP A 54 -10.40 17.56 -27.09
N SER A 55 -10.57 16.25 -27.19
CA SER A 55 -11.43 15.43 -26.37
C SER A 55 -10.65 14.73 -25.26
N ASP A 56 -9.50 15.27 -24.87
CA ASP A 56 -9.13 15.31 -23.47
C ASP A 56 -10.01 16.38 -22.82
N GLN A 57 -11.30 16.06 -22.67
CA GLN A 57 -11.99 16.48 -21.47
C GLN A 57 -11.27 15.72 -20.36
N ASP A 58 -10.13 16.26 -19.95
CA ASP A 58 -9.54 16.06 -18.65
C ASP A 58 -10.70 16.27 -17.69
N LEU A 59 -11.35 15.16 -17.32
CA LEU A 59 -12.05 15.10 -16.07
C LEU A 59 -10.98 15.56 -15.09
N GLU A 60 -11.18 16.75 -14.51
CA GLU A 60 -10.41 17.25 -13.38
C GLU A 60 -10.57 16.24 -12.23
N ASP A 61 -9.95 15.08 -12.36
CA ASP A 61 -9.68 14.19 -11.27
C ASP A 61 -8.58 14.92 -10.51
N GLY A 62 -9.00 15.78 -9.58
CA GLY A 62 -8.09 16.59 -8.78
C GLY A 62 -6.93 15.72 -8.30
N ASP A 63 -5.72 16.20 -8.54
CA ASP A 63 -4.43 15.60 -8.19
C ASP A 63 -4.27 15.47 -6.67
N GLU A 64 -5.15 14.68 -6.05
CA GLU A 64 -5.09 14.35 -4.64
C GLU A 64 -4.16 13.14 -4.48
N GLU A 65 -3.01 13.38 -3.83
CA GLU A 65 -2.03 12.35 -3.53
C GLU A 65 -2.67 11.26 -2.64
N THR A 66 -2.63 10.01 -3.11
CA THR A 66 -3.06 8.86 -2.33
C THR A 66 -2.04 8.53 -1.26
N ASP A 67 -2.51 8.04 -0.11
CA ASP A 67 -1.60 7.59 0.93
C ASP A 67 -0.85 6.28 0.59
N VAL A 68 -0.07 5.81 1.56
CA VAL A 68 0.73 4.58 1.47
C VAL A 68 -0.07 3.29 1.20
N ASP A 69 -1.38 3.29 1.43
CA ASP A 69 -2.29 2.17 1.14
C ASP A 69 -3.10 2.43 -0.14
N GLY A 70 -2.83 3.52 -0.87
CA GLY A 70 -3.52 3.88 -2.11
C GLY A 70 -4.89 4.51 -1.89
N LEU A 71 -5.18 5.04 -0.70
CA LEU A 71 -6.47 5.68 -0.39
C LEU A 71 -6.37 7.19 -0.46
N ARG A 72 -7.37 7.84 -1.08
CA ARG A 72 -7.50 9.30 -1.09
C ARG A 72 -8.05 9.81 0.25
N PRO A 73 -7.50 10.89 0.82
CA PRO A 73 -8.02 11.50 2.05
C PRO A 73 -9.52 11.86 1.97
N SER A 74 -9.94 12.47 0.85
CA SER A 74 -11.35 12.81 0.57
C SER A 74 -12.29 11.61 0.64
N THR A 75 -11.84 10.44 0.17
CA THR A 75 -12.61 9.19 0.25
C THR A 75 -12.80 8.74 1.70
N LEU A 76 -11.79 8.90 2.55
CA LEU A 76 -11.88 8.53 3.96
C LEU A 76 -12.76 9.50 4.75
N GLU A 77 -12.70 10.80 4.42
CA GLU A 77 -13.59 11.82 4.99
C GLU A 77 -15.06 11.56 4.62
N ALA A 78 -15.35 11.26 3.35
CA ALA A 78 -16.71 10.92 2.91
C ALA A 78 -17.27 9.68 3.64
N ARG A 79 -16.43 8.68 3.93
CA ARG A 79 -16.81 7.52 4.75
C ARG A 79 -17.07 7.90 6.21
N PHE A 80 -16.26 8.81 6.78
CA PHE A 80 -16.41 9.29 8.15
C PHE A 80 -17.68 10.12 8.36
N GLU A 81 -18.00 10.99 7.40
CA GLU A 81 -19.23 11.78 7.38
C GLU A 81 -20.49 10.95 7.09
N GLY A 82 -20.33 9.66 6.76
CA GLY A 82 -21.43 8.75 6.46
C GLY A 82 -22.06 8.95 5.08
N GLN A 83 -21.38 9.68 4.19
CA GLN A 83 -21.80 9.84 2.79
C GLN A 83 -21.69 8.50 2.03
N ILE A 84 -20.69 7.68 2.37
CA ILE A 84 -20.46 6.34 1.82
C ILE A 84 -20.78 5.29 2.87
N ASN A 85 -21.69 4.37 2.58
CA ASN A 85 -22.08 3.33 3.53
C ASN A 85 -20.96 2.29 3.73
N VAL A 86 -20.87 1.70 4.93
CA VAL A 86 -19.89 0.64 5.24
C VAL A 86 -19.95 -0.53 4.26
N ASN A 87 -21.14 -0.87 3.76
CA ASN A 87 -21.33 -1.97 2.81
C ASN A 87 -20.68 -1.71 1.44
N GLU A 88 -20.42 -0.46 1.08
CA GLU A 88 -19.86 -0.09 -0.23
C GLU A 88 -18.33 -0.27 -0.27
N TRP A 89 -17.64 -0.05 0.85
CA TRP A 89 -16.17 -0.16 0.91
C TRP A 89 -15.67 -1.38 1.69
N CYS A 90 -16.49 -1.98 2.57
CA CYS A 90 -16.08 -3.13 3.37
C CYS A 90 -16.11 -4.43 2.54
N LYS A 91 -14.93 -4.93 2.16
CA LYS A 91 -14.78 -6.23 1.48
C LYS A 91 -14.72 -7.43 2.44
N CYS A 92 -14.33 -7.21 3.70
CA CYS A 92 -14.16 -8.29 4.67
C CYS A 92 -15.44 -8.71 5.40
N GLN A 93 -16.52 -7.92 5.31
CA GLN A 93 -17.80 -8.12 6.02
C GLN A 93 -17.73 -7.98 7.57
N HIS A 94 -16.63 -7.45 8.12
CA HIS A 94 -16.42 -7.31 9.58
C HIS A 94 -16.09 -5.87 10.01
N CYS A 95 -16.17 -4.88 9.11
CA CYS A 95 -15.98 -3.48 9.47
C CYS A 95 -17.30 -2.89 10.01
N HIS A 96 -17.21 -2.06 11.05
CA HIS A 96 -18.35 -1.35 11.62
C HIS A 96 -17.98 0.09 11.97
N GLY A 97 -18.82 1.05 11.59
CA GLY A 97 -18.57 2.49 11.79
C GLY A 97 -18.77 2.99 13.22
N GLU A 98 -19.65 2.37 14.02
CA GLU A 98 -20.02 2.84 15.38
C GLU A 98 -18.85 2.90 16.37
N ALA A 99 -17.83 2.09 16.11
CA ALA A 99 -16.64 2.02 16.93
C ALA A 99 -15.57 3.02 16.49
N LEU A 100 -15.67 3.65 15.32
CA LEU A 100 -14.66 4.50 14.69
C LEU A 100 -14.86 5.98 15.05
N GLU A 101 -13.78 6.74 15.10
CA GLU A 101 -13.79 8.14 15.57
C GLU A 101 -12.97 9.11 14.73
N ASP A 102 -12.22 8.60 13.76
CA ASP A 102 -11.36 9.39 12.90
C ASP A 102 -11.44 8.83 11.47
N ALA A 103 -11.33 9.71 10.47
CA ALA A 103 -11.43 9.34 9.06
C ALA A 103 -10.40 8.28 8.66
N MET A 104 -9.18 8.32 9.22
CA MET A 104 -8.13 7.35 8.91
C MET A 104 -8.47 5.93 9.37
N GLU A 105 -9.47 5.75 10.22
CA GLU A 105 -9.91 4.44 10.71
C GLU A 105 -10.90 3.74 9.75
N PHE A 106 -11.45 4.45 8.75
CA PHE A 106 -12.44 3.95 7.79
C PHE A 106 -11.80 3.16 6.63
N ARG A 107 -10.93 2.21 6.99
CA ARG A 107 -10.18 1.35 6.06
C ARG A 107 -10.56 -0.10 6.23
N CYS A 108 -10.82 -0.80 5.13
CA CYS A 108 -10.98 -2.24 5.17
C CYS A 108 -9.62 -2.94 5.32
N CYS A 109 -9.58 -4.12 5.95
CA CYS A 109 -8.35 -4.92 5.95
C CYS A 109 -7.93 -5.44 4.56
N HIS A 110 -8.82 -5.34 3.57
CA HIS A 110 -8.52 -5.58 2.14
C HIS A 110 -8.14 -4.32 1.37
N GLU A 111 -7.99 -3.19 2.04
CA GLU A 111 -7.41 -1.96 1.47
C GLU A 111 -6.03 -1.69 2.08
N VAL A 112 -5.80 -2.14 3.33
CA VAL A 112 -4.50 -2.01 3.99
C VAL A 112 -3.50 -3.03 3.43
N ILE A 113 -2.46 -2.56 2.73
CA ILE A 113 -1.48 -3.40 2.02
C ILE A 113 -0.86 -4.45 2.96
N ASN A 114 -0.47 -4.03 4.17
CA ASN A 114 0.18 -4.91 5.13
C ASN A 114 -0.76 -5.99 5.70
N ALA A 115 -2.07 -5.72 5.78
CA ALA A 115 -3.05 -6.71 6.21
C ALA A 115 -3.29 -7.77 5.12
N ILE A 116 -3.38 -7.36 3.86
CA ILE A 116 -3.45 -8.28 2.72
C ILE A 116 -2.16 -9.10 2.64
N GLY A 117 -1.01 -8.43 2.71
CA GLY A 117 0.30 -9.08 2.66
C GLY A 117 0.46 -10.14 3.74
N LYS A 118 -0.07 -9.90 4.95
CA LYS A 118 -0.09 -10.89 6.02
C LYS A 118 -0.90 -12.14 5.63
N LEU A 119 -2.13 -11.96 5.15
CA LEU A 119 -3.01 -13.06 4.74
C LEU A 119 -2.50 -13.84 3.52
N VAL A 120 -1.80 -13.17 2.61
CA VAL A 120 -1.20 -13.81 1.43
C VAL A 120 0.04 -14.62 1.83
N PHE A 121 0.87 -14.08 2.73
CA PHE A 121 2.14 -14.68 3.11
C PHE A 121 2.00 -16.09 3.72
N ASP A 122 0.99 -16.30 4.56
CA ASP A 122 0.72 -17.59 5.20
C ASP A 122 -0.42 -18.39 4.53
N GLY A 123 -0.96 -17.90 3.41
CA GLY A 123 -2.04 -18.56 2.67
C GLY A 123 -3.42 -18.47 3.33
N SER A 124 -3.57 -17.73 4.43
CA SER A 124 -4.86 -17.57 5.13
C SER A 124 -5.93 -16.91 4.25
N ILE A 125 -5.54 -16.13 3.23
CA ILE A 125 -6.46 -15.43 2.32
C ILE A 125 -7.46 -16.38 1.62
N GLU A 126 -7.13 -17.66 1.47
CA GLU A 126 -8.02 -18.67 0.87
C GLU A 126 -9.14 -19.12 1.82
N ASN A 127 -8.89 -19.07 3.13
CA ASN A 127 -9.75 -19.68 4.14
C ASN A 127 -10.51 -18.66 5.00
N ILE A 128 -9.98 -17.44 5.12
CA ILE A 128 -10.58 -16.37 5.93
C ILE A 128 -10.81 -15.11 5.11
N LYS A 129 -11.89 -14.40 5.44
CA LYS A 129 -12.27 -13.16 4.75
C LYS A 129 -11.76 -11.91 5.46
N CYS A 130 -11.36 -12.02 6.72
CA CYS A 130 -10.97 -10.87 7.53
C CYS A 130 -9.73 -11.17 8.37
N ILE A 131 -8.83 -10.19 8.49
CA ILE A 131 -7.64 -10.28 9.34
C ILE A 131 -7.95 -10.61 10.81
N THR A 132 -9.14 -10.25 11.30
CA THR A 132 -9.56 -10.57 12.67
C THR A 132 -9.89 -12.04 12.88
N GLN A 133 -10.03 -12.81 11.80
CA GLN A 133 -10.26 -14.26 11.84
C GLN A 133 -8.94 -15.05 11.79
N HIS A 134 -7.81 -14.38 11.59
CA HIS A 134 -6.49 -15.02 11.59
C HIS A 134 -6.23 -15.70 12.94
N GLU A 135 -5.58 -16.88 12.92
CA GLU A 135 -5.35 -17.69 14.12
C GLU A 135 -4.63 -16.91 15.24
N ASP A 136 -3.56 -16.20 14.89
CA ASP A 136 -2.79 -15.36 15.81
C ASP A 136 -3.57 -14.19 16.40
N PHE A 137 -4.62 -13.68 15.71
CA PHE A 137 -5.28 -12.44 16.11
C PHE A 137 -5.81 -12.51 17.54
N SER A 138 -6.40 -13.64 17.90
CA SER A 138 -6.98 -13.88 19.23
C SER A 138 -5.94 -13.79 20.37
N ALA A 139 -4.72 -14.28 20.11
CA ALA A 139 -3.60 -14.26 21.03
C ALA A 139 -3.02 -12.85 21.16
N LEU A 140 -2.93 -12.11 20.05
CA LEU A 140 -2.39 -10.74 20.02
C LEU A 140 -3.24 -9.75 20.80
N ILE A 141 -4.56 -9.96 20.86
CA ILE A 141 -5.47 -9.15 21.66
C ILE A 141 -5.80 -9.80 23.01
N ASN A 142 -5.00 -10.74 23.50
CA ASN A 142 -5.22 -11.34 24.82
C ASN A 142 -4.74 -10.38 25.93
N PRO A 143 -5.52 -10.14 27.00
CA PRO A 143 -5.16 -9.16 28.02
C PRO A 143 -3.84 -9.49 28.72
N THR A 144 -3.55 -10.78 28.96
CA THR A 144 -2.29 -11.21 29.59
C THR A 144 -1.10 -10.92 28.68
N VAL A 145 -1.24 -11.23 27.38
CA VAL A 145 -0.20 -10.93 26.38
C VAL A 145 0.04 -9.42 26.31
N LEU A 146 -1.03 -8.62 26.21
CA LEU A 146 -0.96 -7.16 26.17
C LEU A 146 -0.26 -6.56 27.39
N MET A 147 -0.55 -7.05 28.61
CA MET A 147 0.13 -6.60 29.82
C MET A 147 1.64 -6.90 29.79
N GLN A 148 2.05 -8.01 29.18
CA GLN A 148 3.46 -8.40 29.05
C GLN A 148 4.19 -7.63 27.95
N VAL A 149 3.54 -7.36 26.81
CA VAL A 149 4.18 -6.64 25.69
C VAL A 149 4.19 -5.13 25.88
N GLY A 150 3.30 -4.56 26.70
CA GLY A 150 3.25 -3.12 26.98
C GLY A 150 4.61 -2.52 27.39
N PRO A 151 5.31 -3.10 28.38
CA PRO A 151 6.67 -2.69 28.75
C PRO A 151 7.70 -2.80 27.60
N LEU A 152 7.61 -3.83 26.76
CA LEU A 152 8.52 -4.02 25.61
C LEU A 152 8.33 -2.94 24.54
N LEU A 153 7.11 -2.43 24.41
CA LEU A 153 6.77 -1.31 23.54
C LEU A 153 7.05 0.06 24.18
N ARG A 154 7.75 0.10 25.33
CA ARG A 154 8.00 1.30 26.14
C ARG A 154 6.73 2.07 26.48
N TYR A 155 5.57 1.40 26.47
CA TYR A 155 4.29 2.01 26.78
C TYR A 155 3.99 1.84 28.26
N ARG A 156 3.90 2.97 28.98
CA ARG A 156 3.58 3.00 30.40
C ARG A 156 2.16 3.48 30.60
N ARG A 157 1.44 2.82 31.52
CA ARG A 157 0.11 3.25 31.93
C ARG A 157 0.20 4.64 32.56
N GLN A 158 -0.56 5.58 32.01
CA GLN A 158 -0.64 6.94 32.54
C GLN A 158 -1.46 6.96 33.83
N THR A 159 -1.07 7.80 34.78
CA THR A 159 -1.82 8.03 36.02
C THR A 159 -3.24 8.50 35.67
N GLY A 160 -4.25 7.78 36.15
CA GLY A 160 -5.67 8.08 35.86
C GLY A 160 -6.29 7.32 34.68
N SER A 161 -5.50 6.66 33.84
CA SER A 161 -6.05 5.84 32.74
C SER A 161 -6.63 4.52 33.25
N THR A 162 -7.75 4.07 32.68
CA THR A 162 -8.35 2.77 33.01
C THR A 162 -7.51 1.61 32.46
N GLN A 163 -7.72 0.40 32.98
CA GLN A 163 -7.01 -0.77 32.45
C GLN A 163 -7.37 -1.03 30.98
N ASN A 164 -8.62 -0.81 30.58
CA ASN A 164 -9.05 -1.01 29.19
C ASN A 164 -8.43 0.01 28.24
N GLU A 165 -8.26 1.26 28.65
CA GLU A 165 -7.55 2.29 27.86
C GLU A 165 -6.09 1.91 27.63
N PHE A 166 -5.43 1.42 28.68
CA PHE A 166 -4.07 0.90 28.57
C PHE A 166 -4.03 -0.29 27.60
N LEU A 167 -4.90 -1.28 27.76
CA LEU A 167 -4.95 -2.47 26.89
C LEU A 167 -5.25 -2.11 25.43
N ARG A 168 -6.19 -1.19 25.16
CA ARG A 168 -6.45 -0.66 23.81
C ARG A 168 -5.19 -0.06 23.19
N SER A 169 -4.53 0.82 23.94
CA SER A 169 -3.34 1.54 23.46
C SER A 169 -2.19 0.58 23.13
N VAL A 170 -1.98 -0.43 23.98
CA VAL A 170 -0.98 -1.47 23.74
C VAL A 170 -1.38 -2.36 22.57
N ALA A 171 -2.66 -2.76 22.49
CA ALA A 171 -3.18 -3.58 21.40
C ALA A 171 -2.98 -2.90 20.04
N TYR A 172 -3.26 -1.61 19.92
CA TYR A 172 -3.07 -0.90 18.65
C TYR A 172 -1.62 -0.93 18.18
N ARG A 173 -0.68 -0.61 19.08
CA ARG A 173 0.76 -0.63 18.77
C ARG A 173 1.26 -2.04 18.46
N TRP A 174 0.77 -3.03 19.19
CA TRP A 174 1.17 -4.42 19.01
C TRP A 174 0.65 -4.99 17.68
N LEU A 175 -0.59 -4.71 17.33
CA LEU A 175 -1.20 -5.15 16.07
C LEU A 175 -0.57 -4.46 14.86
N ILE A 176 -0.26 -3.15 14.94
CA ILE A 176 0.49 -2.48 13.87
C ILE A 176 1.85 -3.14 13.66
N ARG A 177 2.56 -3.48 14.75
CA ARG A 177 3.84 -4.18 14.67
C ARG A 177 3.72 -5.58 14.08
N TRP A 178 2.62 -6.28 14.33
CA TRP A 178 2.33 -7.58 13.74
C TRP A 178 2.03 -7.49 12.24
N LEU A 179 1.26 -6.48 11.81
CA LEU A 179 0.88 -6.28 10.40
C LEU A 179 2.04 -5.73 9.57
N CYS A 180 2.70 -4.67 10.06
CA CYS A 180 3.64 -3.86 9.28
C CYS A 180 5.12 -4.14 9.63
N GLY A 181 5.41 -4.98 10.61
CA GLY A 181 6.76 -5.24 11.08
C GLY A 181 7.36 -4.09 11.93
N PHE A 182 8.70 -4.01 11.98
CA PHE A 182 9.40 -2.94 12.69
C PHE A 182 9.51 -1.70 11.78
N MET A 183 8.87 -0.60 12.20
CA MET A 183 8.82 0.65 11.44
C MET A 183 9.59 1.81 12.09
N GLY A 184 10.29 1.57 13.21
CA GLY A 184 10.80 2.65 14.07
C GLY A 184 9.72 3.23 15.00
N TRP A 185 10.07 4.28 15.74
CA TRP A 185 9.19 4.90 16.75
C TRP A 185 8.30 6.02 16.19
N ASP A 186 8.75 6.65 15.10
CA ASP A 186 8.14 7.85 14.53
C ASP A 186 7.20 7.54 13.35
N ASN A 187 7.05 6.27 12.98
CA ASN A 187 6.13 5.84 11.93
C ASN A 187 4.88 5.22 12.54
N ARG A 188 3.77 5.96 12.54
CA ARG A 188 2.44 5.45 12.93
C ARG A 188 1.61 5.19 11.69
N ARG A 189 1.02 4.00 11.61
CA ARG A 189 0.01 3.67 10.59
C ARG A 189 -1.36 3.48 11.23
N PRO A 190 -2.45 3.88 10.54
CA PRO A 190 -3.79 3.56 11.00
C PRO A 190 -4.05 2.07 10.90
N LEU A 191 -4.86 1.55 11.82
CA LEU A 191 -5.39 0.18 11.72
C LEU A 191 -6.64 0.16 10.85
N CYS A 192 -6.99 -1.00 10.31
CA CYS A 192 -8.26 -1.19 9.62
C CYS A 192 -9.45 -1.19 10.60
N ALA A 193 -10.62 -0.77 10.12
CA ALA A 193 -11.86 -0.64 10.87
C ALA A 193 -12.24 -1.91 11.63
N CYS A 194 -12.19 -3.08 10.98
CA CYS A 194 -12.51 -4.36 11.62
C CYS A 194 -11.65 -4.65 12.85
N VAL A 195 -10.37 -4.25 12.84
CA VAL A 195 -9.48 -4.39 13.99
C VAL A 195 -9.84 -3.40 15.10
N TYR A 196 -10.12 -2.15 14.74
CA TYR A 196 -10.62 -1.16 15.71
C TYR A 196 -11.89 -1.65 16.39
N SER A 197 -12.89 -2.10 15.63
CA SER A 197 -14.15 -2.65 16.17
C SER A 197 -13.87 -3.83 17.09
N ALA A 198 -13.04 -4.80 16.69
CA ALA A 198 -12.73 -5.97 17.51
C ALA A 198 -12.05 -5.60 18.85
N VAL A 199 -11.04 -4.73 18.82
CA VAL A 199 -10.32 -4.29 20.03
C VAL A 199 -11.22 -3.42 20.91
N ARG A 200 -12.00 -2.50 20.31
CA ARG A 200 -12.87 -1.58 21.05
C ARG A 200 -14.05 -2.30 21.70
N ASN A 201 -14.56 -3.36 21.07
CA ASN A 201 -15.60 -4.22 21.64
C ASN A 201 -15.06 -5.10 22.77
N LYS A 202 -13.84 -5.63 22.63
CA LYS A 202 -13.22 -6.45 23.68
C LYS A 202 -12.84 -5.65 24.93
N TYR A 203 -12.42 -4.39 24.74
CA TYR A 203 -11.99 -3.50 25.81
C TYR A 203 -12.82 -2.22 25.80
N PRO A 204 -14.05 -2.21 26.33
CA PRO A 204 -14.89 -1.01 26.35
C PRO A 204 -14.26 0.08 27.24
N SER A 205 -14.32 1.34 26.79
CA SER A 205 -13.92 2.52 27.56
C SER A 205 -14.83 3.71 27.22
N SER A 206 -15.05 4.60 28.20
CA SER A 206 -15.75 5.87 28.03
C SER A 206 -14.97 6.85 27.16
N HIS A 207 -13.65 6.90 27.33
CA HIS A 207 -12.77 7.62 26.43
C HIS A 207 -12.47 6.73 25.23
N LYS A 208 -13.09 7.09 24.13
CA LYS A 208 -12.63 6.71 22.82
C LYS A 208 -11.80 7.91 22.30
N ARG A 209 -10.65 7.61 21.68
CA ARG A 209 -9.85 8.58 20.92
C ARG A 209 -9.58 7.94 19.57
N GLY A 210 -9.72 8.74 18.52
CA GLY A 210 -9.36 8.37 17.15
C GLY A 210 -7.85 8.21 16.93
N TYR A 211 -7.48 7.85 15.70
CA TYR A 211 -6.10 7.84 15.25
C TYR A 211 -5.46 9.23 15.39
N LYS A 212 -4.15 9.26 15.66
CA LYS A 212 -3.36 10.49 15.68
C LYS A 212 -2.00 10.25 15.01
N PRO A 213 -1.63 11.06 14.00
CA PRO A 213 -0.28 11.04 13.45
C PRO A 213 0.73 11.50 14.51
N VAL A 214 2.02 11.23 14.26
CA VAL A 214 3.09 11.58 15.21
C VAL A 214 3.26 13.10 15.38
N GLU A 215 2.95 13.87 14.35
CA GLU A 215 3.09 15.34 14.33
C GLU A 215 2.18 16.05 15.35
N ASP A 216 1.10 15.39 15.79
CA ASP A 216 0.13 15.96 16.75
C ASP A 216 0.42 15.63 18.22
N GLU A 217 1.42 14.79 18.52
CA GLU A 217 1.88 14.58 19.89
C GLU A 217 2.92 15.66 20.23
N GLN A 218 2.46 16.79 20.79
CA GLN A 218 3.36 17.73 21.46
C GLN A 218 4.28 16.92 22.40
N PRO A 219 5.61 17.07 22.30
CA PRO A 219 6.54 16.32 23.14
C PRO A 219 6.25 16.68 24.59
N GLY A 220 5.65 15.73 25.30
CA GLY A 220 5.40 15.84 26.73
C GLY A 220 6.75 15.93 27.45
N HIS A 221 6.96 17.07 28.11
CA HIS A 221 8.04 17.36 29.04
C HIS A 221 8.28 16.25 30.07
#